data_AF-A0AAE0ETC3-F1
#
_entry.id   AF-A0AAE0ETC3-F1
#
_cell.length_a   1.000
_cell.length_b   1.000
_cell.length_c   1.000
_cell.angle_alpha   90.00
_cell.angle_beta   90.00
_cell.angle_gamma   90.00
#
_symmetry.space_group_name_H-M   'P 1'
#
loop_
_entity.id
_entity.type
_entity.pdbx_description
1 polymer ?
#
loop_
_entity_poly.entity_id
_entity_poly.type
_entity_poly.pdbx_seq_one_letter_code
_entity_poly.pdbx_strand_id
1 'polypeptide(L)'
;MAERVVEISLRIRMINDFDTTAQQCMANMHLVLRWEAPSTETMPTEEILEWEPMWKPRFRIKHLLELVHEQQMFSIVGKNVIEADYFLLCRVRQPLSLRMFPFDAQQLTFEIELLRDCNVVRFQAPEGIPAADVLKEKVFLSDFSLDEKVSHNYRLYFTSKGKSRRKRSYSGLILWVYLQRNPSFYMWNVAFIMFLIISSSLFAFAVNPIQIADRQAVDFSVILTAIAFKTAFGLLLTYALRSILATFIGGVEFWESTCSARAVGVADGGHADRGGGAEGGGGASGGTRPGANAFAHEKGQTPAVPRLRGLVDDDGAKTNPEAVRVRIINALHVEAQPLQRTAAIMGVHEGGLLVESQ
;
A
#
# COMPACT_ATOMS: atom_id res chain seq x y z
N MET A 1 20.04 -7.53 38.25
CA MET A 1 18.79 -8.19 37.77
C MET A 1 19.22 -9.26 36.78
N ALA A 2 18.74 -10.49 36.94
CA ALA A 2 19.03 -11.56 35.98
C ALA A 2 18.42 -11.22 34.61
N GLU A 3 19.17 -11.52 33.55
CA GLU A 3 18.70 -11.44 32.17
C GLU A 3 17.57 -12.47 31.97
N ARG A 4 16.46 -12.04 31.37
CA ARG A 4 15.32 -12.90 31.05
C ARG A 4 15.30 -13.20 29.56
N VAL A 5 15.13 -14.47 29.23
CA VAL A 5 14.98 -14.92 27.86
C VAL A 5 13.49 -15.11 27.58
N VAL A 6 13.04 -14.59 26.44
CA VAL A 6 11.68 -14.76 25.95
C VAL A 6 11.76 -15.38 24.56
N GLU A 7 11.21 -16.57 24.41
CA GLU A 7 11.05 -17.16 23.09
C GLU A 7 9.91 -16.45 22.35
N ILE A 8 10.13 -16.16 21.07
CA ILE A 8 9.16 -15.47 20.22
C ILE A 8 8.84 -16.28 18.97
N SER A 9 7.55 -16.44 18.70
CA SER A 9 7.04 -16.98 17.45
C SER A 9 5.97 -16.04 16.89
N LEU A 10 6.21 -15.48 15.71
CA LEU A 10 5.28 -14.59 15.01
C LEU A 10 4.74 -15.27 13.75
N ARG A 11 3.44 -15.50 13.67
CA ARG A 11 2.78 -16.02 12.47
C ARG A 11 1.82 -14.99 11.90
N ILE A 12 2.03 -14.60 10.64
CA ILE A 12 1.05 -13.80 9.90
C ILE A 12 -0.02 -14.75 9.38
N ARG A 13 -1.23 -14.62 9.90
CA ARG A 13 -2.37 -15.47 9.53
C ARG A 13 -3.10 -14.99 8.30
N MET A 14 -3.12 -13.68 8.05
CA MET A 14 -3.84 -13.08 6.93
C MET A 14 -3.31 -11.66 6.68
N ILE A 15 -3.25 -11.27 5.40
CA ILE A 15 -2.95 -9.90 4.97
C ILE A 15 -4.06 -9.47 4.02
N ASN A 16 -4.79 -8.42 4.39
CA ASN A 16 -5.95 -7.89 3.67
C ASN A 16 -5.82 -6.37 3.53
N ASP A 17 -6.75 -5.77 2.76
CA ASP A 17 -6.92 -4.32 2.63
C ASP A 17 -5.59 -3.60 2.34
N PHE A 18 -4.90 -4.07 1.30
CA PHE A 18 -3.61 -3.55 0.91
C PHE A 18 -3.78 -2.28 0.06
N ASP A 19 -3.64 -1.13 0.71
CA ASP A 19 -3.76 0.17 0.06
C ASP A 19 -2.39 0.66 -0.40
N THR A 20 -2.17 0.61 -1.72
CA THR A 20 -0.94 1.08 -2.36
C THR A 20 -0.76 2.60 -2.31
N THR A 21 -1.85 3.36 -2.23
CA THR A 21 -1.84 4.83 -2.20
C THR A 21 -1.50 5.32 -0.80
N ALA A 22 -2.21 4.79 0.21
CA ALA A 22 -1.92 5.11 1.60
C ALA A 22 -0.67 4.40 2.17
N GLN A 23 -0.12 3.43 1.41
CA GLN A 23 1.05 2.64 1.79
C GLN A 23 0.85 1.94 3.15
N GLN A 24 -0.24 1.19 3.24
CA GLN A 24 -0.65 0.51 4.46
C GLN A 24 -1.36 -0.81 4.15
N CYS A 25 -1.34 -1.71 5.12
CA CYS A 25 -2.03 -2.99 5.01
C CYS A 25 -2.69 -3.35 6.34
N MET A 26 -3.78 -4.13 6.27
CA MET A 26 -4.33 -4.79 7.44
C MET A 26 -3.74 -6.19 7.58
N ALA A 27 -3.22 -6.52 8.76
CA ALA A 27 -2.61 -7.81 9.04
C ALA A 27 -3.21 -8.43 10.29
N ASN A 28 -3.55 -9.71 10.17
CA ASN A 28 -3.90 -10.57 11.30
C ASN A 28 -2.65 -11.36 11.70
N MET A 29 -2.14 -11.08 12.90
CA MET A 29 -0.91 -11.64 13.43
C MET A 29 -1.23 -12.49 14.66
N HIS A 30 -0.61 -13.66 14.74
CA HIS A 30 -0.59 -14.49 15.93
C HIS A 30 0.83 -14.48 16.49
N LEU A 31 1.00 -13.84 17.63
CA LEU A 31 2.26 -13.75 18.33
C LEU A 31 2.19 -14.65 19.56
N VAL A 32 3.16 -15.55 19.68
CA VAL A 32 3.34 -16.42 20.84
C VAL A 32 4.63 -16.03 21.53
N LEU A 33 4.52 -15.74 22.82
CA LEU A 33 5.68 -15.47 23.69
C LEU A 33 5.77 -16.55 24.75
N ARG A 34 6.95 -17.15 24.92
CA ARG A 34 7.20 -18.11 26.01
C ARG A 34 8.33 -17.63 26.90
N TRP A 35 8.17 -17.74 28.21
CA TRP A 35 9.22 -17.39 29.16
C TRP A 35 9.13 -18.20 30.45
N GLU A 36 10.25 -18.32 31.14
CA GLU A 36 10.28 -18.90 32.47
C GLU A 36 9.71 -17.94 33.51
N ALA A 37 8.80 -18.44 34.33
CA ALA A 37 8.19 -17.67 35.40
C ALA A 37 9.22 -17.25 36.46
N PRO A 38 9.09 -16.03 37.02
CA PRO A 38 9.85 -15.62 38.18
C PRO A 38 9.67 -16.61 39.34
N SER A 39 10.74 -16.88 40.09
CA SER A 39 10.72 -17.76 41.28
C SER A 39 9.77 -17.29 42.38
N THR A 40 9.31 -16.04 42.32
CA THR A 40 8.37 -15.40 43.25
C THR A 40 6.91 -15.59 42.86
N GLU A 41 6.64 -16.17 41.70
CA GLU A 41 5.30 -16.31 41.15
C GLU A 41 4.69 -17.65 41.54
N THR A 42 3.52 -17.61 42.20
CA THR A 42 2.78 -18.82 42.55
C THR A 42 1.94 -19.23 41.35
N MET A 43 2.22 -20.41 40.81
CA MET A 43 1.45 -20.95 39.70
C MET A 43 0.08 -21.43 40.20
N PRO A 44 -1.02 -21.12 39.50
CA PRO A 44 -2.32 -21.73 39.77
C PRO A 44 -2.21 -23.25 39.57
N THR A 45 -2.79 -24.00 40.50
CA THR A 45 -2.78 -25.48 40.48
C THR A 45 -3.86 -26.05 39.55
N GLU A 46 -4.85 -25.24 39.18
CA GLU A 46 -5.94 -25.61 38.27
C GLU A 46 -5.95 -24.67 37.05
N GLU A 47 -6.54 -25.14 35.94
CA GLU A 47 -6.76 -24.31 34.74
C GLU A 47 -7.81 -23.23 35.04
N ILE A 48 -7.33 -22.06 35.47
CA ILE A 48 -8.18 -20.88 35.70
C ILE A 48 -8.28 -20.11 34.38
N LEU A 49 -9.51 -19.90 33.92
CA LEU A 49 -9.83 -19.22 32.64
C LEU A 49 -9.27 -17.78 32.56
N GLU A 50 -9.16 -17.09 33.69
CA GLU A 50 -8.78 -15.67 33.78
C GLU A 50 -7.51 -15.45 34.62
N TRP A 51 -6.54 -16.36 34.53
CA TRP A 51 -5.25 -16.15 35.17
C TRP A 51 -4.34 -15.22 34.36
N GLU A 52 -3.73 -14.23 35.03
CA GLU A 52 -2.69 -13.38 34.45
C GLU A 52 -1.38 -13.49 35.24
N PRO A 53 -0.23 -13.56 34.55
CA PRO A 53 1.05 -13.62 35.22
C PRO A 53 1.46 -12.28 35.83
N MET A 54 2.16 -12.34 36.97
CA MET A 54 2.65 -11.17 37.69
C MET A 54 3.62 -10.35 36.84
N TRP A 55 4.43 -11.04 36.03
CA TRP A 55 5.30 -10.41 35.05
C TRP A 55 5.01 -10.91 33.64
N LYS A 56 4.85 -9.96 32.71
CA LYS A 56 4.73 -10.23 31.27
C LYS A 56 5.69 -9.37 30.45
N PRO A 57 6.31 -9.92 29.39
CA PRO A 57 7.13 -9.15 28.48
C PRO A 57 6.27 -8.13 27.74
N ARG A 58 6.68 -6.86 27.78
CA ARG A 58 6.01 -5.79 27.04
C ARG A 58 6.71 -5.57 25.71
N PHE A 59 5.95 -5.59 24.62
CA PHE A 59 6.43 -5.33 23.26
C PHE A 59 5.63 -4.21 22.59
N ARG A 60 6.17 -3.71 21.48
CA ARG A 60 5.51 -2.77 20.57
C ARG A 60 5.66 -3.28 19.14
N ILE A 61 4.63 -3.04 18.34
CA ILE A 61 4.68 -3.23 16.88
C ILE A 61 5.21 -1.92 16.28
N LYS A 62 6.32 -1.97 15.53
CA LYS A 62 6.79 -0.80 14.79
C LYS A 62 5.91 -0.57 13.57
N HIS A 63 5.82 0.69 13.15
CA HIS A 63 4.99 1.12 12.01
C HIS A 63 3.49 0.85 12.19
N LEU A 64 3.04 0.54 13.41
CA LEU A 64 1.63 0.44 13.76
C LEU A 64 0.94 1.79 13.53
N LEU A 65 -0.13 1.78 12.74
CA LEU A 65 -1.02 2.92 12.56
C LEU A 65 -2.22 2.79 13.50
N GLU A 66 -2.82 1.60 13.52
CA GLU A 66 -4.03 1.31 14.29
C GLU A 66 -4.02 -0.14 14.76
N LEU A 67 -4.42 -0.36 16.01
CA LEU A 67 -4.70 -1.69 16.56
C LEU A 67 -6.23 -1.85 16.62
N VAL A 68 -6.77 -2.67 15.71
CA VAL A 68 -8.22 -2.85 15.54
C VAL A 68 -8.76 -3.82 16.58
N HIS A 69 -8.04 -4.91 16.81
CA HIS A 69 -8.41 -5.92 17.79
C HIS A 69 -7.16 -6.53 18.42
N GLU A 70 -7.25 -6.77 19.73
CA GLU A 70 -6.24 -7.47 20.52
C GLU A 70 -6.96 -8.43 21.46
N GLN A 71 -6.68 -9.72 21.29
CA GLN A 71 -7.06 -10.75 22.24
C GLN A 71 -5.79 -11.38 22.79
N GLN A 72 -5.76 -11.56 24.10
CA GLN A 72 -4.65 -12.13 24.83
C GLN A 72 -5.13 -13.34 25.66
N MET A 73 -4.37 -14.42 25.62
CA MET A 73 -4.57 -15.60 26.46
C MET A 73 -3.25 -16.01 27.09
N PHE A 74 -3.31 -16.48 28.34
CA PHE A 74 -2.16 -17.03 29.04
C PHE A 74 -2.40 -18.49 29.34
N SER A 75 -1.37 -19.31 29.16
CA SER A 75 -1.38 -20.70 29.56
C SER A 75 -0.05 -21.07 30.22
N ILE A 76 -0.07 -22.11 31.04
CA ILE A 76 1.12 -22.63 31.71
C ILE A 76 1.51 -23.90 30.98
N VAL A 77 2.73 -23.92 30.43
CA VAL A 77 3.26 -25.04 29.67
C VAL A 77 4.35 -25.71 30.50
N GLY A 78 4.08 -26.88 31.04
CA GLY A 78 5.01 -27.60 31.90
C GLY A 78 5.08 -27.02 33.33
N LYS A 79 6.25 -27.08 33.97
CA LYS A 79 6.36 -26.77 35.42
C LYS A 79 6.42 -25.27 35.73
N ASN A 80 7.15 -24.50 34.93
CA ASN A 80 7.44 -23.08 35.21
C ASN A 80 7.51 -22.21 33.93
N VAL A 81 7.01 -22.67 32.79
CA VAL A 81 7.02 -21.88 31.55
C VAL A 81 5.63 -21.32 31.31
N ILE A 82 5.57 -20.03 31.04
CA ILE A 82 4.35 -19.31 30.71
C ILE A 82 4.34 -19.08 29.21
N GLU A 83 3.22 -19.39 28.59
CA GLU A 83 2.94 -19.08 27.19
C GLU A 83 1.86 -18.00 27.13
N ALA A 84 2.11 -16.95 26.35
CA ALA A 84 1.13 -15.93 26.04
C ALA A 84 0.84 -15.91 24.54
N ASP A 85 -0.42 -16.16 24.21
CA ASP A 85 -0.96 -16.04 22.87
C ASP A 85 -1.59 -14.65 22.68
N TYR A 86 -1.14 -13.97 21.64
CA TYR A 86 -1.67 -12.69 21.21
C TYR A 86 -2.25 -12.83 19.80
N PHE A 87 -3.56 -12.59 19.67
CA PHE A 87 -4.24 -12.46 18.38
C PHE A 87 -4.45 -10.98 18.09
N LEU A 88 -3.70 -10.46 17.11
CA LEU A 88 -3.60 -9.04 16.83
C LEU A 88 -4.12 -8.76 15.43
N LEU A 89 -5.20 -7.98 15.31
CA LEU A 89 -5.65 -7.41 14.05
C LEU A 89 -5.21 -5.94 14.03
N CYS A 90 -4.33 -5.60 13.10
CA CYS A 90 -3.73 -4.26 13.08
C CYS A 90 -3.53 -3.72 11.66
N ARG A 91 -3.55 -2.39 11.55
CA ARG A 91 -3.18 -1.65 10.36
C ARG A 91 -1.74 -1.17 10.51
N VAL A 92 -0.88 -1.56 9.58
CA VAL A 92 0.56 -1.29 9.62
C VAL A 92 0.97 -0.49 8.38
N ARG A 93 1.82 0.51 8.56
CA ARG A 93 2.40 1.29 7.47
C ARG A 93 3.45 0.45 6.74
N GLN A 94 3.29 0.32 5.43
CA GLN A 94 4.15 -0.46 4.55
C GLN A 94 4.68 0.45 3.42
N PRO A 95 5.87 1.06 3.57
CA PRO A 95 6.42 1.91 2.52
C PRO A 95 6.72 1.09 1.26
N LEU A 96 6.19 1.53 0.13
CA LEU A 96 6.31 0.83 -1.15
C LEU A 96 7.33 1.49 -2.08
N SER A 97 8.05 0.67 -2.84
CA SER A 97 8.97 1.14 -3.87
C SER A 97 8.32 0.98 -5.24
N LEU A 98 7.75 2.07 -5.77
CA LEU A 98 6.99 2.06 -7.04
C LEU A 98 7.85 2.40 -8.27
N ARG A 99 9.17 2.15 -8.20
CA ARG A 99 10.12 2.55 -9.27
C ARG A 99 9.93 1.78 -10.58
N MET A 100 9.55 0.51 -10.49
CA MET A 100 9.37 -0.39 -11.65
C MET A 100 7.91 -0.77 -11.85
N PHE A 101 6.97 0.06 -11.40
CA PHE A 101 5.55 -0.19 -11.60
C PHE A 101 5.22 -0.34 -13.10
N PRO A 102 4.40 -1.33 -13.53
CA PRO A 102 3.66 -2.31 -12.74
C PRO A 102 4.38 -3.67 -12.52
N PHE A 103 5.66 -3.76 -12.89
CA PHE A 103 6.49 -4.97 -12.75
C PHE A 103 7.29 -4.97 -11.45
N ASP A 104 6.76 -4.33 -10.40
CA ASP A 104 7.40 -4.19 -9.11
C ASP A 104 7.16 -5.41 -8.21
N ALA A 105 8.19 -5.71 -7.41
CA ALA A 105 8.08 -6.57 -6.24
C ALA A 105 8.15 -5.71 -4.98
N GLN A 106 7.29 -6.00 -4.02
CA GLN A 106 7.18 -5.27 -2.76
C GLN A 106 7.63 -6.16 -1.60
N GLN A 107 8.22 -5.53 -0.59
CA GLN A 107 8.66 -6.19 0.63
C GLN A 107 7.90 -5.59 1.81
N LEU A 108 6.92 -6.32 2.33
CA LEU A 108 6.21 -5.94 3.53
C LEU A 108 7.07 -6.25 4.75
N THR A 109 7.06 -5.35 5.73
CA THR A 109 7.87 -5.46 6.93
C THR A 109 6.98 -5.44 8.16
N PHE A 110 7.04 -6.52 8.95
CA PHE A 110 6.39 -6.62 10.25
C PHE A 110 7.48 -6.68 11.31
N GLU A 111 7.44 -5.77 12.27
CA GLU A 111 8.53 -5.63 13.23
C GLU A 111 7.99 -5.48 14.64
N ILE A 112 8.47 -6.35 15.53
CA ILE A 112 8.11 -6.40 16.94
C ILE A 112 9.35 -6.15 17.76
N GLU A 113 9.26 -5.26 18.75
CA GLU A 113 10.39 -4.89 19.59
C GLU A 113 9.98 -4.85 21.07
N LEU A 114 10.85 -5.35 21.95
CA LEU A 114 10.63 -5.25 23.40
C LEU A 114 10.76 -3.80 23.89
N LEU A 115 9.97 -3.44 24.91
CA LEU A 115 10.06 -2.13 25.56
C LEU A 115 11.20 -2.03 26.60
N ARG A 116 11.77 -3.17 27.00
CA ARG A 116 12.85 -3.27 28.00
C ARG A 116 14.20 -3.43 27.31
N ASP A 117 15.26 -3.03 28.01
CA ASP A 117 16.62 -3.11 27.49
C ASP A 117 17.03 -4.57 27.26
N CYS A 118 17.84 -4.84 26.23
CA CYS A 118 18.32 -6.18 25.89
C CYS A 118 19.10 -6.83 27.05
N ASN A 119 19.71 -6.04 27.92
CA ASN A 119 20.41 -6.56 29.10
C ASN A 119 19.46 -7.15 30.17
N VAL A 120 18.16 -6.83 30.10
CA VAL A 120 17.14 -7.30 31.05
C VAL A 120 16.25 -8.35 30.40
N VAL A 121 15.86 -8.15 29.14
CA VAL A 121 15.00 -9.07 28.40
C VAL A 121 15.46 -9.18 26.96
N ARG A 122 15.66 -10.40 26.46
CA ARG A 122 16.02 -10.67 25.07
C ARG A 122 15.06 -11.64 24.40
N PHE A 123 14.88 -11.47 23.10
CA PHE A 123 14.20 -12.45 22.27
C PHE A 123 15.14 -13.58 21.88
N GLN A 124 14.60 -14.79 21.87
CA GLN A 124 15.24 -16.00 21.38
C GLN A 124 14.28 -16.72 20.43
N ALA A 125 14.82 -17.39 19.42
CA ALA A 125 14.01 -18.24 18.56
C ALA A 125 13.67 -19.54 19.32
N PRO A 126 12.43 -20.04 19.25
CA PRO A 126 12.07 -21.33 19.82
C PRO A 126 12.85 -22.47 19.14
N GLU A 127 13.14 -23.53 19.88
CA GLU A 127 13.82 -24.70 19.34
C GLU A 127 12.88 -25.49 18.40
N GLY A 128 13.39 -25.85 17.22
CA GLY A 128 12.67 -26.71 16.26
C GLY A 128 11.55 -26.05 15.44
N ILE A 129 11.24 -24.77 15.67
CA ILE A 129 10.19 -24.02 14.95
C ILE A 129 10.75 -22.65 14.51
N PRO A 130 10.42 -22.15 13.30
CA PRO A 130 10.85 -20.81 12.88
C PRO A 130 10.25 -19.73 13.80
N ALA A 131 11.05 -18.73 14.16
CA ALA A 131 10.62 -17.61 14.99
C ALA A 131 9.61 -16.69 14.29
N ALA A 132 9.54 -16.74 12.96
CA ALA A 132 8.47 -16.09 12.22
C ALA A 132 8.10 -16.83 10.94
N ASP A 133 6.82 -16.77 10.59
CA ASP A 133 6.21 -17.52 9.49
C ASP A 133 4.99 -16.78 8.92
N VAL A 134 4.56 -17.16 7.72
CA VAL A 134 3.41 -16.59 7.01
C VAL A 134 2.53 -17.71 6.46
N LEU A 135 1.24 -17.67 6.79
CA LEU A 135 0.27 -18.63 6.26
C LEU A 135 -0.11 -18.27 4.82
N LYS A 136 0.57 -18.91 3.86
CA LYS A 136 0.45 -18.60 2.42
C LYS A 136 -0.98 -18.68 1.88
N GLU A 137 -1.75 -19.67 2.35
CA GLU A 137 -3.12 -19.94 1.89
C GLU A 137 -4.12 -18.83 2.20
N LYS A 138 -3.79 -17.92 3.13
CA LYS A 138 -4.68 -16.86 3.61
C LYS A 138 -4.19 -15.46 3.26
N VAL A 139 -3.27 -15.33 2.31
CA VAL A 139 -2.89 -14.03 1.76
C VAL A 139 -3.73 -13.77 0.52
N PHE A 140 -4.87 -13.10 0.72
CA PHE A 140 -5.82 -12.77 -0.34
C PHE A 140 -5.58 -11.35 -0.84
N LEU A 141 -4.73 -11.21 -1.86
CA LEU A 141 -4.47 -9.94 -2.51
C LEU A 141 -4.89 -10.06 -3.98
N SER A 142 -5.76 -9.16 -4.46
CA SER A 142 -6.22 -9.16 -5.86
C SER A 142 -5.08 -8.83 -6.83
N ASP A 143 -4.25 -7.86 -6.43
CA ASP A 143 -3.25 -7.24 -7.29
C ASP A 143 -1.86 -7.85 -7.09
N PHE A 144 -1.69 -8.65 -6.04
CA PHE A 144 -0.41 -9.22 -5.65
C PHE A 144 -0.51 -10.73 -5.45
N SER A 145 0.54 -11.42 -5.83
CA SER A 145 0.80 -12.81 -5.49
C SER A 145 1.98 -12.88 -4.51
N LEU A 146 2.00 -13.90 -3.65
CA LEU A 146 3.20 -14.22 -2.87
C LEU A 146 4.27 -14.75 -3.83
N ASP A 147 5.52 -14.33 -3.64
CA ASP A 147 6.63 -14.90 -4.40
C ASP A 147 6.79 -16.40 -4.05
N GLU A 148 6.71 -17.25 -5.07
CA GLU A 148 6.82 -18.70 -4.93
C GLU A 148 8.22 -19.13 -4.44
N LYS A 149 9.27 -18.39 -4.81
CA LYS A 149 10.67 -18.75 -4.51
C LYS A 149 11.07 -18.35 -3.10
N VAL A 150 10.70 -17.15 -2.66
CA VAL A 150 11.02 -16.62 -1.32
C VAL A 150 9.80 -15.89 -0.77
N SER A 151 8.88 -16.62 -0.17
CA SER A 151 7.65 -16.01 0.36
C SER A 151 7.91 -15.07 1.55
N HIS A 152 8.87 -15.42 2.41
CA HIS A 152 9.19 -14.64 3.60
C HIS A 152 10.62 -14.90 4.11
N ASN A 153 11.15 -13.99 4.90
CA ASN A 153 12.41 -14.12 5.63
C ASN A 153 12.29 -13.40 6.97
N TYR A 154 13.00 -13.85 8.01
CA TYR A 154 12.98 -13.19 9.31
C TYR A 154 14.37 -13.06 9.92
N ARG A 155 14.50 -12.09 10.82
CA ARG A 155 15.73 -11.86 11.57
C ARG A 155 15.44 -11.37 12.98
N LEU A 156 16.11 -11.97 13.96
CA LEU A 156 16.25 -11.39 15.29
C LEU A 156 17.39 -10.37 15.28
N TYR A 157 17.17 -9.22 15.88
CA TYR A 157 18.14 -8.14 15.90
C TYR A 157 18.16 -7.41 17.25
N PHE A 158 19.26 -6.69 17.48
CA PHE A 158 19.42 -5.79 18.61
C PHE A 158 19.55 -4.35 18.10
N THR A 159 18.73 -3.44 18.63
CA THR A 159 18.81 -2.02 18.31
C THR A 159 20.09 -1.41 18.89
N SER A 160 20.92 -0.78 18.06
CA SER A 160 22.11 -0.08 18.55
C SER A 160 21.75 1.10 19.45
N LYS A 161 22.47 1.24 20.58
CA LYS A 161 22.28 2.31 21.56
C LYS A 161 22.31 3.71 20.94
N GLY A 162 23.10 3.91 19.88
CA GLY A 162 23.22 5.20 19.18
C GLY A 162 21.96 5.62 18.40
N LYS A 163 21.09 4.68 18.02
CA LYS A 163 19.83 4.97 17.31
C LYS A 163 18.65 5.19 18.27
N SER A 164 18.83 4.92 19.56
CA SER A 164 17.78 5.00 20.57
C SER A 164 17.80 6.35 21.27
N ARG A 165 16.66 7.06 21.30
CA ARG A 165 16.50 8.32 22.05
C ARG A 165 16.90 8.19 23.52
N ARG A 166 16.74 6.99 24.10
CA ARG A 166 17.06 6.71 25.50
C ARG A 166 18.45 6.09 25.69
N LYS A 167 19.27 6.00 24.64
CA LYS A 167 20.59 5.33 24.63
C LYS A 167 20.53 3.87 25.12
N ARG A 168 19.38 3.20 24.92
CA ARG A 168 19.13 1.80 25.27
C ARG A 168 19.14 0.91 24.05
N SER A 169 19.54 -0.34 24.23
CA SER A 169 19.44 -1.37 23.20
C SER A 169 18.19 -2.20 23.45
N TYR A 170 17.49 -2.57 22.38
CA TYR A 170 16.23 -3.32 22.45
C TYR A 170 16.36 -4.57 21.60
N SER A 171 15.79 -5.69 22.06
CA SER A 171 15.68 -6.90 21.24
C SER A 171 14.41 -6.82 20.39
N GLY A 172 14.53 -7.17 19.10
CA GLY A 172 13.42 -7.16 18.18
C GLY A 172 13.47 -8.31 17.18
N LEU A 173 12.31 -8.58 16.58
CA LEU A 173 12.08 -9.52 15.49
C LEU A 173 11.56 -8.73 14.30
N ILE A 174 12.18 -8.90 13.15
CA ILE A 174 11.70 -8.37 11.87
C ILE A 174 11.35 -9.53 10.94
N LEU A 175 10.16 -9.47 10.35
CA LEU A 175 9.66 -10.40 9.35
C LEU A 175 9.43 -9.63 8.05
N TRP A 176 10.03 -10.12 6.98
CA TRP A 176 9.84 -9.64 5.63
C TRP A 176 8.97 -10.60 4.85
N VAL A 177 7.94 -10.08 4.18
CA VAL A 177 7.05 -10.84 3.30
C VAL A 177 7.17 -10.26 1.90
N TYR A 178 7.53 -11.11 0.94
CA TYR A 178 7.76 -10.68 -0.44
C TYR A 178 6.50 -10.91 -1.29
N LEU A 179 6.04 -9.85 -1.93
CA LEU A 179 4.86 -9.83 -2.78
C LEU A 179 5.26 -9.40 -4.20
N GLN A 180 4.72 -10.07 -5.20
CA GLN A 180 4.88 -9.73 -6.61
C GLN A 180 3.57 -9.18 -7.16
N ARG A 181 3.61 -8.02 -7.82
CA ARG A 181 2.41 -7.46 -8.46
C ARG A 181 2.09 -8.25 -9.72
N ASN A 182 0.80 -8.47 -9.98
CA ASN A 182 0.29 -9.04 -11.23
C ASN A 182 0.21 -7.92 -12.29
N PRO A 183 1.12 -7.87 -13.30
CA PRO A 183 1.18 -6.73 -14.23
C PRO A 183 0.07 -6.77 -15.28
N SER A 184 -0.52 -7.92 -15.55
CA SER A 184 -1.46 -8.15 -16.67
C SER A 184 -2.63 -7.18 -16.70
N PHE A 185 -3.19 -6.87 -15.53
CA PHE A 185 -4.28 -5.90 -15.40
C PHE A 185 -3.87 -4.51 -15.88
N TYR A 186 -2.69 -4.04 -15.47
CA TYR A 186 -2.18 -2.73 -15.87
C TYR A 186 -1.74 -2.68 -17.33
N MET A 187 -1.26 -3.80 -17.88
CA MET A 187 -0.92 -3.87 -19.30
C MET A 187 -2.15 -3.68 -20.20
N TRP A 188 -3.25 -4.38 -19.89
CA TRP A 188 -4.47 -4.28 -20.70
C TRP A 188 -5.27 -3.00 -20.46
N ASN A 189 -5.39 -2.54 -19.22
CA ASN A 189 -6.24 -1.40 -18.91
C ASN A 189 -5.51 -0.06 -19.01
N VAL A 190 -4.18 -0.05 -18.87
CA VAL A 190 -3.41 1.19 -18.89
C VAL A 190 -2.53 1.26 -20.13
N ALA A 191 -1.60 0.31 -20.30
CA ALA A 191 -0.62 0.39 -21.37
C ALA A 191 -1.27 0.30 -22.76
N PHE A 192 -2.24 -0.60 -22.95
CA PHE A 192 -2.95 -0.76 -24.22
C PHE A 192 -3.80 0.46 -24.58
N ILE A 193 -4.54 1.04 -23.64
CA ILE A 193 -5.34 2.25 -23.90
C ILE A 193 -4.44 3.45 -24.23
N MET A 194 -3.33 3.62 -23.49
CA MET A 194 -2.33 4.64 -23.81
C MET A 194 -1.76 4.45 -25.21
N PHE A 195 -1.48 3.21 -25.60
CA PHE A 195 -1.00 2.90 -26.95
C PHE A 195 -2.02 3.29 -28.03
N LEU A 196 -3.32 3.07 -27.81
CA LEU A 196 -4.37 3.49 -28.75
C LEU A 196 -4.50 5.01 -28.85
N ILE A 197 -4.42 5.73 -27.73
CA ILE A 197 -4.43 7.20 -27.70
C ILE A 197 -3.21 7.77 -28.44
N ILE A 198 -2.05 7.14 -28.31
CA ILE A 198 -0.85 7.58 -29.02
C ILE A 198 -0.97 7.27 -30.51
N SER A 199 -1.45 6.07 -30.86
CA SER A 199 -1.65 5.67 -32.25
C SER A 199 -2.66 6.56 -32.97
N SER A 200 -3.65 7.10 -32.26
CA SER A 200 -4.64 7.99 -32.87
C SER A 200 -4.05 9.34 -33.30
N SER A 201 -2.93 9.78 -32.72
CA SER A 201 -2.21 10.97 -33.21
C SER A 201 -1.71 10.81 -34.66
N LEU A 202 -1.48 9.56 -35.12
CA LEU A 202 -1.09 9.31 -36.50
C LEU A 202 -2.23 9.54 -37.50
N PHE A 203 -3.50 9.59 -37.06
CA PHE A 203 -4.62 9.91 -37.95
C PHE A 203 -4.60 11.35 -38.44
N ALA A 204 -3.89 12.27 -37.77
CA ALA A 204 -3.70 13.64 -38.25
C ALA A 204 -3.02 13.69 -39.63
N PHE A 205 -2.19 12.68 -39.97
CA PHE A 205 -1.55 12.57 -41.30
C PHE A 205 -2.49 12.11 -42.40
N ALA A 206 -3.59 11.45 -42.06
CA ALA A 206 -4.59 11.02 -43.04
C ALA A 206 -5.48 12.19 -43.51
N VAL A 207 -5.57 13.27 -42.71
CA VAL A 207 -6.34 14.48 -43.05
C VAL A 207 -5.57 15.31 -44.07
N ASN A 208 -6.25 15.88 -45.06
CA ASN A 208 -5.64 16.69 -46.11
C ASN A 208 -4.93 17.94 -45.51
N PRO A 209 -3.70 18.29 -45.95
CA PRO A 209 -2.95 19.44 -45.41
C PRO A 209 -3.60 20.80 -45.61
N ILE A 210 -4.55 20.90 -46.54
CA ILE A 210 -5.27 22.15 -46.80
C ILE A 210 -6.30 22.44 -45.69
N GLN A 211 -6.78 21.40 -44.99
CA GLN A 211 -7.77 21.51 -43.92
C GLN A 211 -7.09 21.64 -42.54
N ILE A 212 -6.50 22.80 -42.29
CA ILE A 212 -5.75 23.08 -41.04
C ILE A 212 -6.66 22.96 -39.80
N ALA A 213 -7.90 23.45 -39.88
CA ALA A 213 -8.84 23.42 -38.77
C ALA A 213 -9.18 21.98 -38.33
N ASP A 214 -9.37 21.06 -39.29
CA ASP A 214 -9.73 19.67 -38.99
C ASP A 214 -8.56 18.92 -38.35
N ARG A 215 -7.32 19.17 -38.80
CA ARG A 215 -6.11 18.62 -38.16
C ARG A 215 -5.96 19.09 -36.72
N GLN A 216 -6.13 20.39 -36.49
CA GLN A 216 -6.03 20.98 -35.17
C GLN A 216 -7.11 20.45 -34.21
N ALA A 217 -8.32 20.18 -34.72
CA ALA A 217 -9.39 19.58 -33.93
C ALA A 217 -9.04 18.16 -33.46
N VAL A 218 -8.41 17.34 -34.32
CA VAL A 218 -7.93 15.99 -33.97
C VAL A 218 -6.85 16.08 -32.88
N ASP A 219 -5.85 16.95 -33.05
CA ASP A 219 -4.76 17.09 -32.08
C ASP A 219 -5.26 17.53 -30.69
N PHE A 220 -6.16 18.51 -30.63
CA PHE A 220 -6.76 18.93 -29.35
C PHE A 220 -7.59 17.82 -28.70
N SER A 221 -8.32 17.04 -29.49
CA SER A 221 -9.09 15.91 -28.98
C SER A 221 -8.20 14.83 -28.36
N VAL A 222 -7.07 14.50 -29.01
CA VAL A 222 -6.10 13.53 -28.50
C VAL A 222 -5.43 14.03 -27.22
N ILE A 223 -5.00 15.29 -27.18
CA ILE A 223 -4.40 15.91 -25.98
C ILE A 223 -5.40 15.90 -24.81
N LEU A 224 -6.65 16.30 -25.05
CA LEU A 224 -7.68 16.32 -24.02
C LEU A 224 -7.96 14.91 -23.49
N THR A 225 -8.04 13.93 -24.38
CA THR A 225 -8.24 12.51 -24.01
C THR A 225 -7.07 12.00 -23.17
N ALA A 226 -5.83 12.34 -23.53
CA ALA A 226 -4.64 11.96 -22.77
C ALA A 226 -4.62 12.58 -21.36
N ILE A 227 -5.00 13.86 -21.22
CA ILE A 227 -5.08 14.54 -19.92
C ILE A 227 -6.21 13.94 -19.07
N ALA A 228 -7.38 13.68 -19.66
CA ALA A 228 -8.49 13.04 -18.97
C ALA A 228 -8.11 11.65 -18.46
N PHE A 229 -7.49 10.84 -19.32
CA PHE A 229 -6.98 9.52 -18.96
C PHE A 229 -5.94 9.60 -17.84
N LYS A 230 -4.95 10.49 -17.96
CA LYS A 230 -3.94 10.72 -16.90
C LYS A 230 -4.59 11.11 -15.58
N THR A 231 -5.65 11.91 -15.60
CA THR A 231 -6.34 12.37 -14.39
C THR A 231 -7.13 11.24 -13.74
N ALA A 232 -7.81 10.40 -14.53
CA ALA A 232 -8.57 9.25 -14.04
C ALA A 232 -7.68 8.24 -13.28
N PHE A 233 -6.43 8.06 -13.72
CA PHE A 233 -5.47 7.15 -13.07
C PHE A 233 -4.45 7.85 -12.15
N GLY A 234 -4.58 9.17 -11.96
CA GLY A 234 -3.54 10.06 -11.44
C GLY A 234 -2.93 9.66 -10.09
N LEU A 235 -3.67 8.98 -9.21
CA LEU A 235 -3.13 8.53 -7.90
C LEU A 235 -2.24 7.29 -8.01
N LEU A 236 -2.57 6.34 -8.89
CA LEU A 236 -1.76 5.15 -9.16
C LEU A 236 -0.56 5.48 -10.08
N LEU A 237 -0.75 6.44 -10.99
CA LEU A 237 0.17 6.70 -12.10
C LEU A 237 1.23 7.76 -11.82
N THR A 238 1.18 8.50 -10.70
CA THR A 238 2.17 9.58 -10.42
C THR A 238 3.62 9.06 -10.42
N TYR A 239 3.85 7.79 -10.06
CA TYR A 239 5.18 7.18 -10.10
C TYR A 239 5.44 6.38 -11.40
N ALA A 240 4.43 5.65 -11.90
CA ALA A 240 4.51 4.86 -13.14
C ALA A 240 4.74 5.71 -14.39
N LEU A 241 4.13 6.90 -14.43
CA LEU A 241 4.28 7.83 -15.54
C LEU A 241 5.69 8.41 -15.61
N ARG A 242 6.50 8.43 -14.55
CA ARG A 242 7.81 9.09 -14.67
C ARG A 242 8.74 8.38 -15.67
N SER A 243 8.65 7.05 -15.82
CA SER A 243 9.43 6.33 -16.84
C SER A 243 8.76 6.37 -18.22
N ILE A 244 7.44 6.18 -18.27
CA ILE A 244 6.68 6.14 -19.54
C ILE A 244 6.56 7.55 -20.16
N LEU A 245 6.31 8.57 -19.35
CA LEU A 245 6.24 9.98 -19.76
C LEU A 245 7.63 10.52 -20.12
N ALA A 246 8.72 10.06 -19.51
CA ALA A 246 10.07 10.42 -19.98
C ALA A 246 10.34 9.86 -21.38
N THR A 247 9.86 8.65 -21.65
CA THR A 247 9.90 8.05 -23.00
C THR A 247 8.96 8.79 -23.97
N PHE A 248 7.81 9.26 -23.48
CA PHE A 248 6.85 10.02 -24.27
C PHE A 248 7.32 11.44 -24.60
N ILE A 249 7.91 12.17 -23.63
CA ILE A 249 8.50 13.49 -23.87
C ILE A 249 9.67 13.35 -24.84
N GLY A 250 10.54 12.36 -24.64
CA GLY A 250 11.62 12.08 -25.61
C GLY A 250 11.09 11.68 -26.99
N GLY A 251 9.99 10.94 -27.06
CA GLY A 251 9.34 10.54 -28.31
C GLY A 251 8.65 11.70 -29.03
N VAL A 252 7.96 12.58 -28.30
CA VAL A 252 7.29 13.78 -28.84
C VAL A 252 8.31 14.84 -29.25
N GLU A 253 9.38 15.05 -28.48
CA GLU A 253 10.47 15.96 -28.85
C GLU A 253 11.24 15.44 -30.09
N PHE A 254 11.48 14.13 -30.18
CA PHE A 254 12.05 13.50 -31.36
C PHE A 254 11.09 13.59 -32.57
N TRP A 255 9.78 13.48 -32.33
CA TRP A 255 8.74 13.60 -33.34
C TRP A 255 8.58 15.02 -33.88
N GLU A 256 8.51 16.03 -33.02
CA GLU A 256 8.50 17.44 -33.42
C GLU A 256 9.77 17.82 -34.19
N SER A 257 10.93 17.31 -33.76
CA SER A 257 12.21 17.54 -34.44
C SER A 257 12.23 16.93 -35.86
N THR A 258 11.71 15.70 -36.02
CA THR A 258 11.66 15.03 -37.33
C THR A 258 10.58 15.59 -38.26
N CYS A 259 9.42 16.00 -37.75
CA CYS A 259 8.38 16.66 -38.55
C CYS A 259 8.79 18.07 -39.00
N SER A 260 9.44 18.85 -38.12
CA SER A 260 9.96 20.19 -38.46
C SER A 260 11.09 20.12 -39.49
N ALA A 261 12.02 19.16 -39.35
CA ALA A 261 13.08 18.93 -40.34
C ALA A 261 12.53 18.57 -41.73
N ARG A 262 11.39 17.87 -41.81
CA ARG A 262 10.76 17.48 -43.08
C ARG A 262 9.94 18.59 -43.71
N ALA A 263 9.37 19.49 -42.91
CA ALA A 263 8.70 20.70 -43.41
C ALA A 263 9.71 21.72 -44.01
N VAL A 264 10.90 21.84 -43.41
CA VAL A 264 11.98 22.71 -43.92
C VAL A 264 12.64 22.11 -45.17
N GLY A 265 12.88 20.79 -45.22
CA GLY A 265 13.48 20.15 -46.39
C GLY A 265 12.60 20.13 -47.65
N VAL A 266 11.28 20.33 -47.53
CA VAL A 266 10.35 20.46 -48.67
C VAL A 266 10.26 21.91 -49.15
N ALA A 267 10.57 22.90 -48.30
CA ALA A 267 10.60 24.31 -48.69
C ALA A 267 11.87 24.70 -49.48
N ASP A 268 12.99 24.00 -49.27
CA ASP A 268 14.28 24.33 -49.90
C ASP A 268 14.49 23.70 -51.31
N GLY A 269 13.55 22.87 -51.78
CA GLY A 269 13.60 22.27 -53.12
C GLY A 269 13.05 23.17 -54.24
N GLY A 270 12.68 24.42 -53.94
CA GLY A 270 11.85 25.23 -54.82
C GLY A 270 12.16 26.73 -54.82
N HIS A 271 13.44 27.15 -54.80
CA HIS A 271 13.80 28.46 -55.34
C HIS A 271 15.30 28.59 -55.58
N ALA A 272 15.74 28.22 -56.78
CA ALA A 272 16.96 28.78 -57.37
C ALA A 272 16.53 29.81 -58.42
N ASP A 273 16.46 31.10 -58.06
CA ASP A 273 16.95 32.20 -58.91
C ASP A 273 16.88 33.59 -58.22
N ARG A 274 17.91 34.42 -58.48
CA ARG A 274 18.09 35.89 -58.25
C ARG A 274 18.17 36.36 -56.78
N GLY A 275 19.30 36.86 -56.26
CA GLY A 275 20.08 38.06 -56.69
C GLY A 275 19.47 39.31 -56.04
N GLY A 276 20.14 40.27 -55.38
CA GLY A 276 21.51 40.58 -54.98
C GLY A 276 21.46 41.96 -54.26
N GLY A 277 22.46 42.27 -53.43
CA GLY A 277 22.71 43.61 -52.83
C GLY A 277 21.92 43.95 -51.55
N ALA A 278 22.32 44.85 -50.66
CA ALA A 278 23.57 45.43 -50.16
C ALA A 278 23.14 46.56 -49.19
N GLU A 279 23.97 46.88 -48.18
CA GLU A 279 23.89 48.04 -47.24
C GLU A 279 22.79 47.99 -46.16
N GLY A 280 22.96 48.45 -44.92
CA GLY A 280 24.05 49.15 -44.22
C GLY A 280 23.48 49.83 -42.94
N GLY A 281 24.30 49.95 -41.89
CA GLY A 281 24.08 50.79 -40.68
C GLY A 281 23.13 50.19 -39.62
N GLY A 282 23.40 50.17 -38.31
CA GLY A 282 24.21 51.04 -37.46
C GLY A 282 23.30 51.63 -36.39
N GLY A 283 23.58 51.41 -35.10
CA GLY A 283 22.85 52.09 -34.02
C GLY A 283 22.87 51.39 -32.67
N ALA A 284 23.66 51.93 -31.76
CA ALA A 284 23.85 51.48 -30.38
C ALA A 284 22.91 52.20 -29.38
N SER A 285 22.84 51.60 -28.18
CA SER A 285 22.84 52.27 -26.86
C SER A 285 21.55 52.32 -26.03
N GLY A 286 21.75 52.06 -24.74
CA GLY A 286 21.02 52.61 -23.58
C GLY A 286 19.70 51.92 -23.23
N GLY A 287 19.41 51.49 -22.00
CA GLY A 287 20.07 51.64 -20.71
C GLY A 287 19.05 51.42 -19.59
N THR A 288 19.54 50.92 -18.45
CA THR A 288 19.03 51.16 -17.08
C THR A 288 17.70 50.56 -16.58
N ARG A 289 17.86 49.65 -15.59
CA ARG A 289 16.97 49.39 -14.43
C ARG A 289 16.75 50.67 -13.59
N PRO A 290 15.67 50.79 -12.77
CA PRO A 290 15.54 50.19 -11.43
C PRO A 290 14.09 49.69 -11.16
N GLY A 291 13.69 49.05 -10.07
CA GLY A 291 14.24 48.82 -8.74
C GLY A 291 13.21 48.01 -7.94
N ALA A 292 13.66 47.50 -6.80
CA ALA A 292 12.92 46.66 -5.87
C ALA A 292 11.71 47.36 -5.22
N ASN A 293 10.73 46.58 -4.79
CA ASN A 293 10.13 46.75 -3.47
C ASN A 293 9.53 45.44 -2.96
N ALA A 294 10.01 45.06 -1.79
CA ALA A 294 9.43 44.07 -0.90
C ALA A 294 8.27 44.70 -0.13
N PHE A 295 7.23 43.94 0.21
CA PHE A 295 6.53 44.12 1.49
C PHE A 295 5.88 42.81 1.98
N ALA A 296 6.26 42.50 3.22
CA ALA A 296 5.62 41.74 4.29
C ALA A 296 4.08 41.85 4.37
N HIS A 297 3.29 41.08 5.12
CA HIS A 297 3.36 39.88 5.96
C HIS A 297 1.99 39.89 6.66
N GLU A 298 1.18 38.82 6.62
CA GLU A 298 0.01 38.76 7.50
C GLU A 298 -0.27 37.33 7.99
N LYS A 299 -0.52 37.25 9.29
CA LYS A 299 -0.67 36.07 10.15
C LYS A 299 -2.15 35.73 10.34
N GLY A 300 -2.40 34.46 10.67
CA GLY A 300 -3.63 33.98 11.32
C GLY A 300 -4.33 32.92 10.46
N GLN A 301 -4.93 31.85 10.98
CA GLN A 301 -5.24 31.44 12.35
C GLN A 301 -5.73 29.99 12.27
N THR A 302 -5.24 29.10 13.14
CA THR A 302 -5.68 27.70 13.27
C THR A 302 -7.04 27.58 13.97
N PRO A 303 -7.94 26.68 13.53
CA PRO A 303 -9.05 26.23 14.36
C PRO A 303 -8.82 24.85 15.01
N ALA A 304 -9.50 24.67 16.14
CA ALA A 304 -9.29 23.66 17.17
C ALA A 304 -10.05 22.34 16.97
N VAL A 305 -9.62 21.33 17.72
CA VAL A 305 -10.15 19.97 17.86
C VAL A 305 -11.39 19.94 18.77
N PRO A 306 -12.45 19.16 18.47
CA PRO A 306 -13.52 18.88 19.43
C PRO A 306 -13.20 17.66 20.31
N ARG A 307 -13.39 17.82 21.63
CA ARG A 307 -13.47 16.71 22.61
C ARG A 307 -14.93 16.27 22.76
N LEU A 308 -15.18 14.97 22.64
CA LEU A 308 -16.43 14.31 23.01
C LEU A 308 -16.51 14.10 24.53
N ARG A 309 -17.68 14.37 25.11
CA ARG A 309 -18.03 13.98 26.48
C ARG A 309 -19.52 13.60 26.55
N GLY A 310 -19.78 12.41 27.08
CA GLY A 310 -21.03 12.05 27.75
C GLY A 310 -21.99 11.16 26.96
N LEU A 311 -22.08 9.88 27.35
CA LEU A 311 -23.32 9.24 27.81
C LEU A 311 -22.98 7.86 28.37
N VAL A 312 -23.00 7.81 29.70
CA VAL A 312 -23.21 6.62 30.51
C VAL A 312 -24.72 6.47 30.59
N ASP A 313 -25.24 5.28 30.32
CA ASP A 313 -26.45 4.78 30.96
C ASP A 313 -26.28 3.28 31.22
N ASP A 314 -26.49 2.94 32.50
CA ASP A 314 -26.70 1.63 33.07
C ASP A 314 -27.96 0.99 32.47
N ASP A 315 -27.94 -0.31 32.19
CA ASP A 315 -29.02 -1.18 32.66
C ASP A 315 -28.64 -2.67 32.57
N GLY A 316 -28.71 -3.32 33.73
CA GLY A 316 -28.42 -4.72 33.92
C GLY A 316 -29.52 -5.62 33.35
N ALA A 317 -29.15 -6.46 32.38
CA ALA A 317 -29.92 -7.64 32.00
C ALA A 317 -28.99 -8.85 31.92
N LYS A 318 -29.14 -9.77 32.89
CA LYS A 318 -28.52 -11.09 32.89
C LYS A 318 -28.89 -11.81 31.59
N THR A 319 -27.95 -11.89 30.66
CA THR A 319 -28.11 -12.61 29.40
C THR A 319 -27.30 -13.90 29.45
N ASN A 320 -28.00 -15.00 29.21
CA ASN A 320 -27.50 -16.37 29.19
C ASN A 320 -26.34 -16.52 28.16
N PRO A 321 -25.15 -17.01 28.55
CA PRO A 321 -23.96 -17.07 27.68
C PRO A 321 -24.14 -17.96 26.43
N GLU A 322 -25.06 -18.92 26.45
CA GLU A 322 -25.36 -19.73 25.25
C GLU A 322 -26.17 -18.96 24.19
N ALA A 323 -27.04 -18.04 24.60
CA ALA A 323 -27.83 -17.24 23.66
C ALA A 323 -26.97 -16.20 22.91
N VAL A 324 -25.86 -15.76 23.51
CA VAL A 324 -24.89 -14.86 22.90
C VAL A 324 -23.99 -15.62 21.91
N ARG A 325 -23.58 -16.86 22.22
CA ARG A 325 -22.84 -17.73 21.29
C ARG A 325 -23.62 -18.04 20.01
N VAL A 326 -24.91 -18.36 20.11
CA VAL A 326 -25.74 -18.69 18.93
C VAL A 326 -26.03 -17.43 18.08
N ARG A 327 -26.18 -16.25 18.70
CA ARG A 327 -26.35 -14.99 17.96
C ARG A 327 -25.07 -14.53 17.25
N ILE A 328 -23.89 -14.76 17.84
CA ILE A 328 -22.60 -14.40 17.20
C ILE A 328 -22.27 -15.36 16.05
N ILE A 329 -22.56 -16.66 16.19
CA ILE A 329 -22.37 -17.63 15.10
C ILE A 329 -23.33 -17.32 13.94
N ASN A 330 -24.59 -16.97 14.20
CA ASN A 330 -25.53 -16.58 13.14
C ASN A 330 -25.21 -15.20 12.52
N ALA A 331 -24.66 -14.25 13.29
CA ALA A 331 -24.21 -12.96 12.74
C ALA A 331 -22.98 -13.12 11.83
N LEU A 332 -22.02 -13.99 12.21
CA LEU A 332 -20.83 -14.31 11.40
C LEU A 332 -21.16 -15.14 10.15
N HIS A 333 -22.26 -15.92 10.16
CA HIS A 333 -22.70 -16.66 8.97
C HIS A 333 -23.51 -15.80 7.98
N VAL A 334 -24.19 -14.76 8.46
CA VAL A 334 -24.99 -13.84 7.62
C VAL A 334 -24.09 -12.83 6.88
N GLU A 335 -22.90 -12.52 7.40
CA GLU A 335 -21.96 -11.57 6.77
C GLU A 335 -21.05 -12.21 5.70
N ALA A 336 -21.10 -13.54 5.53
CA ALA A 336 -20.28 -14.30 4.58
C ALA A 336 -20.93 -14.52 3.19
N GLN A 337 -22.06 -13.86 2.87
CA GLN A 337 -22.64 -13.89 1.53
C GLN A 337 -22.88 -12.50 0.93
N PRO A 338 -21.94 -12.02 0.11
CA PRO A 338 -22.29 -11.08 -0.95
C PRO A 338 -21.84 -11.61 -2.31
N LEU A 339 -22.30 -12.80 -2.74
CA LEU A 339 -22.09 -13.26 -4.13
C LEU A 339 -23.20 -14.16 -4.71
N GLN A 340 -24.35 -14.33 -4.04
CA GLN A 340 -25.51 -15.03 -4.62
C GLN A 340 -26.74 -14.15 -4.89
N ARG A 341 -26.75 -12.87 -4.47
CA ARG A 341 -27.91 -11.98 -4.70
C ARG A 341 -27.90 -11.22 -6.03
N THR A 342 -26.82 -11.26 -6.79
CA THR A 342 -26.76 -10.58 -8.11
C THR A 342 -27.19 -11.48 -9.28
N ALA A 343 -27.36 -12.78 -9.06
CA ALA A 343 -27.89 -13.70 -10.08
C ALA A 343 -29.43 -13.75 -10.12
N ALA A 344 -30.12 -13.15 -9.14
CA ALA A 344 -31.59 -13.15 -9.06
C ALA A 344 -32.25 -11.86 -9.60
N ILE A 345 -31.47 -10.94 -10.19
CA ILE A 345 -31.98 -9.64 -10.72
C ILE A 345 -31.81 -9.52 -12.25
N MET A 346 -31.18 -10.49 -12.92
CA MET A 346 -31.26 -10.61 -14.38
C MET A 346 -32.22 -11.74 -14.75
N GLY A 347 -33.45 -11.37 -15.06
CA GLY A 347 -34.43 -12.25 -15.70
C GLY A 347 -33.90 -12.72 -17.05
N VAL A 348 -33.40 -13.96 -17.09
CA VAL A 348 -33.22 -14.72 -18.32
C VAL A 348 -34.38 -15.71 -18.37
N HIS A 349 -35.27 -15.45 -19.33
CA HIS A 349 -36.41 -16.26 -19.68
C HIS A 349 -35.88 -17.46 -20.48
N GLU A 350 -35.69 -18.62 -19.85
CA GLU A 350 -35.60 -19.90 -20.58
C GLU A 350 -36.87 -20.70 -20.33
N GLY A 351 -37.67 -20.82 -21.38
CA GLY A 351 -38.91 -21.59 -21.41
C GLY A 351 -38.61 -23.09 -21.32
N GLY A 352 -39.28 -23.73 -20.37
CA GLY A 352 -39.27 -25.17 -20.20
C GLY A 352 -40.02 -25.90 -21.32
N LEU A 353 -39.44 -27.03 -21.72
CA LEU A 353 -40.15 -28.14 -22.33
C LEU A 353 -41.21 -28.68 -21.36
N LEU A 354 -42.44 -28.81 -21.84
CA LEU A 354 -43.39 -29.82 -21.37
C LEU A 354 -43.86 -30.59 -22.61
N VAL A 355 -43.37 -31.82 -22.74
CA VAL A 355 -44.03 -32.89 -23.49
C VAL A 355 -44.51 -33.87 -22.42
N GLU A 356 -45.82 -33.86 -22.19
CA GLU A 356 -46.50 -34.92 -21.45
C GLU A 356 -47.49 -35.60 -22.39
N SER A 357 -47.47 -36.92 -22.30
CA SER A 357 -48.32 -37.88 -22.99
C SER A 357 -49.82 -37.57 -22.88
N GLN A 358 -50.50 -37.49 -24.02
CA GLN A 358 -51.61 -38.36 -24.41
C GLN A 358 -52.02 -38.13 -25.87
#